data_AF-A0A844GVA1-F1
#
_entry.id   AF-A0A844GVA1-F1
#
_cell.length_a   1.000
_cell.length_b   1.000
_cell.length_c   1.000
_cell.angle_alpha   90.00
_cell.angle_beta   90.00
_cell.angle_gamma   90.00
#
_symmetry.space_group_name_H-M   'P 1'
#
loop_
_entity.id
_entity.type
_entity.pdbx_description
1 polymer ?
#
loop_
_entity_poly.entity_id
_entity_poly.type
_entity_poly.pdbx_seq_one_letter_code
_entity_poly.pdbx_strand_id
1 'polypeptide(L)' 'MISSTIANNLPQDQEIWNSLQKAIAKSSGFQRWQKENKFDGTVEEQVTQYLRSTLETLAY' A
#
# COMPACT_ATOMS: atom_id res chain seq x y z
N MET A 1 -15.42 6.90 -26.32
CA MET A 1 -15.26 5.48 -25.96
C MET A 1 -13.93 5.35 -25.23
N ILE A 2 -13.91 5.25 -23.90
CA ILE A 2 -12.71 4.81 -23.17
C ILE A 2 -13.11 3.58 -22.38
N SER A 3 -12.72 2.46 -22.97
CA SER A 3 -13.16 1.13 -22.63
C SER A 3 -12.67 0.72 -21.25
N SER A 4 -13.55 0.03 -20.55
CA SER A 4 -13.33 -0.69 -19.30
C SER A 4 -12.16 -1.68 -19.43
N THR A 5 -10.96 -1.30 -18.99
CA THR A 5 -9.80 -2.22 -18.87
C THR A 5 -9.64 -2.75 -17.44
N ILE A 6 -10.54 -2.40 -16.51
CA ILE A 6 -10.40 -2.67 -15.07
C ILE A 6 -10.63 -4.16 -14.70
N ALA A 7 -11.14 -5.01 -15.61
CA ALA A 7 -11.71 -6.30 -15.20
C ALA A 7 -10.90 -7.58 -15.54
N ASN A 8 -9.79 -7.54 -16.29
CA ASN A 8 -9.21 -8.79 -16.84
C ASN A 8 -7.74 -9.10 -16.51
N ASN A 9 -7.05 -8.32 -15.67
CA ASN A 9 -5.64 -8.59 -15.30
C ASN A 9 -5.43 -8.82 -13.79
N LEU A 10 -6.44 -9.33 -13.09
CA LEU A 10 -6.39 -9.70 -11.67
C LEU A 10 -5.06 -10.33 -11.20
N PRO A 11 -4.47 -11.34 -11.87
CA PRO A 11 -3.19 -11.90 -11.42
C PRO A 11 -2.00 -10.94 -11.58
N GLN A 12 -1.97 -10.12 -12.62
CA GLN A 12 -0.93 -9.11 -12.84
C GLN A 12 -1.07 -7.96 -11.84
N ASP A 13 -2.29 -7.48 -11.61
CA ASP A 13 -2.58 -6.45 -10.59
C ASP A 13 -2.19 -6.93 -9.19
N GLN A 14 -2.43 -8.21 -8.87
CA GLN A 14 -1.98 -8.84 -7.62
C GLN A 14 -0.46 -8.92 -7.52
N GLU A 15 0.25 -9.23 -8.61
CA GLU A 15 1.72 -9.25 -8.63
C GLU A 15 2.31 -7.84 -8.43
N ILE A 16 1.73 -6.85 -9.10
CA ILE A 16 2.09 -5.43 -8.95
C ILE A 16 1.86 -4.99 -7.50
N TRP A 17 0.72 -5.33 -6.92
CA TRP A 17 0.39 -5.01 -5.53
C TRP A 17 1.38 -5.64 -4.55
N ASN A 18 1.70 -6.93 -4.71
CA ASN A 18 2.69 -7.62 -3.90
C ASN A 18 4.09 -6.98 -4.00
N SER A 19 4.49 -6.57 -5.21
CA SER A 19 5.78 -5.90 -5.42
C SER A 19 5.81 -4.53 -4.75
N LEU A 20 4.72 -3.77 -4.86
CA LEU A 20 4.54 -2.47 -4.20
C LEU A 20 4.62 -2.59 -2.68
N GLN A 21 3.90 -3.54 -2.08
CA GLN A 21 3.94 -3.82 -0.65
C GLN A 21 5.36 -4.13 -0.17
N LYS A 22 6.10 -4.95 -0.91
CA LYS A 22 7.51 -5.26 -0.58
C LYS A 22 8.41 -4.03 -0.67
N ALA A 23 8.21 -3.18 -1.67
CA ALA A 23 8.98 -1.94 -1.81
C ALA A 23 8.69 -0.97 -0.66
N ILE A 24 7.41 -0.80 -0.29
CA ILE A 24 6.98 0.05 0.83
C ILE A 24 7.49 -0.52 2.16
N ALA A 25 7.36 -1.83 2.38
CA ALA A 25 7.84 -2.50 3.59
C ALA A 25 9.35 -2.32 3.82
N LYS A 26 10.12 -2.18 2.73
CA LYS A 26 11.57 -1.90 2.77
C LYS A 26 11.90 -0.42 2.88
N SER A 27 10.93 0.48 2.72
CA SER A 27 11.12 1.91 2.81
C SER A 27 11.37 2.35 4.26
N SER A 28 12.33 3.25 4.45
CA SER A 28 12.67 3.79 5.77
C SER A 28 11.53 4.58 6.40
N GLY A 29 10.67 5.23 5.60
CA GLY A 29 9.49 5.94 6.08
C GLY A 29 8.45 5.00 6.71
N PHE A 30 8.19 3.87 6.03
CA PHE A 30 7.26 2.85 6.52
C PHE A 30 7.76 2.18 7.80
N GLN A 31 9.04 1.81 7.85
CA GLN A 31 9.63 1.18 9.04
C GLN A 31 9.57 2.08 10.29
N ARG A 32 9.72 3.39 10.11
CA ARG A 32 9.56 4.37 11.20
C ARG A 32 8.10 4.46 11.62
N TRP A 33 7.20 4.67 10.67
CA TRP A 33 5.77 4.72 10.92
C TRP A 33 5.24 3.46 11.62
N GLN A 34 5.71 2.27 11.23
CA GLN A 34 5.35 0.99 11.84
C GLN A 34 5.76 0.93 13.32
N LYS A 35 6.97 1.40 13.66
CA LYS A 35 7.45 1.48 15.04
C LYS A 35 6.65 2.47 15.88
N GLU A 36 6.26 3.60 15.28
CA GLU A 36 5.48 4.65 15.94
C GLU A 36 4.03 4.22 16.20
N ASN A 37 3.40 3.57 15.23
CA ASN A 37 1.99 3.15 15.31
C ASN A 37 1.78 1.83 16.06
N LYS A 38 2.84 1.05 16.32
CA LYS A 38 2.78 -0.26 17.00
C LYS A 38 1.65 -1.14 16.44
N PHE A 39 1.52 -1.16 15.11
CA PHE A 39 0.42 -1.85 14.45
C PHE A 39 0.75 -3.33 14.29
N ASP A 40 0.17 -4.16 15.15
CA ASP A 40 0.23 -5.62 15.05
C ASP A 40 -0.83 -6.13 14.07
N GLY A 41 -0.43 -6.26 12.81
CA GLY A 41 -1.28 -6.77 11.73
C GLY A 41 -0.42 -7.32 10.60
N THR A 42 -1.06 -7.78 9.53
CA THR A 42 -0.31 -8.26 8.36
C THR A 42 0.42 -7.11 7.67
N VAL A 43 1.48 -7.42 6.90
CA VAL A 43 2.21 -6.40 6.10
C VAL A 43 1.24 -5.66 5.17
N GLU A 44 0.23 -6.35 4.65
CA GLU A 44 -0.79 -5.79 3.79
C GLU A 44 -1.67 -4.74 4.50
N GLU A 45 -2.15 -5.04 5.70
CA GLU A 45 -2.92 -4.09 6.51
C GLU A 45 -2.09 -2.89 6.92
N GLN A 46 -0.84 -3.12 7.33
CA GLN A 46 0.09 -2.04 7.70
C GLN A 46 0.37 -1.13 6.51
N VAL A 47 0.66 -1.69 5.32
CA VAL A 47 0.91 -0.91 4.10
C VAL A 47 -0.33 -0.12 3.71
N THR A 48 -1.51 -0.72 3.80
CA THR A 48 -2.78 -0.04 3.50
C THR A 48 -3.02 1.14 4.46
N GLN A 49 -2.79 0.94 5.75
CA GLN A 49 -2.98 1.96 6.77
C GLN A 49 -1.94 3.09 6.64
N TYR A 50 -0.69 2.77 6.33
CA TYR A 50 0.35 3.75 6.03
C TYR A 50 -0.02 4.62 4.83
N LEU A 51 -0.46 4.00 3.73
CA LEU A 51 -0.89 4.74 2.53
C LEU A 51 -2.08 5.66 2.82
N ARG A 52 -3.08 5.18 3.57
CA ARG A 52 -4.23 6.00 4.00
C ARG A 52 -3.78 7.20 4.83
N SER A 53 -2.96 6.97 5.85
CA SER A 53 -2.47 8.03 6.72
C SER A 53 -1.63 9.06 5.95
N THR A 54 -0.81 8.61 5.00
CA THR A 54 -0.01 9.49 4.13
C THR A 54 -0.90 10.33 3.22
N LEU A 55 -1.98 9.76 2.69
CA LEU A 55 -2.95 10.46 1.85
C LEU A 55 -3.79 11.47 2.62
N GLU A 56 -4.22 11.14 3.85
CA GLU A 56 -4.92 12.08 4.73
C GLU A 56 -4.06 13.30 5.08
N THR A 57 -2.74 13.10 5.25
CA THR A 57 -1.80 14.18 5.57
C THR A 57 -1.58 15.14 4.39
N LEU A 58 -1.82 14.69 3.15
CA LEU A 58 -1.69 15.50 1.93
C LEU A 58 -3.02 16.16 1.49
N ALA A 59 -4.14 15.80 2.11
CA ALA A 59 -5.46 16.33 1.79
C ALA A 59 -5.83 17.60 2.58
N TYR A 60 -4.89 18.16 3.34
CA TYR A 60 -5.03 19.36 4.15
C TYR A 60 -4.15 20.49 3.60
#